data_AF-A0A2E7ADG6-F1
#
_entry.id   AF-A0A2E7ADG6-F1
#
_cell.length_a   1.000
_cell.length_b   1.000
_cell.length_c   1.000
_cell.angle_alpha   90.00
_cell.angle_beta   90.00
_cell.angle_gamma   90.00
#
_symmetry.space_group_name_H-M   'P 1'
#
loop_
_entity.id
_entity.type
_entity.pdbx_description
1 polymer ?
#
loop_
_entity_poly.entity_id
_entity_poly.type
_entity_poly.pdbx_seq_one_letter_code
_entity_poly.pdbx_strand_id
1 'polypeptide(L)'
;MQSFNYTEDVKGPDHDNYLWGNASFAFSNTLIDAFSNDGWCVQIRGPQSGGRIDNLPVHVYDVGRGQEKKIPVEVAIDETLEYTCADLGFIPLSHYSGKDYACFFSANSTQEAQIYEEEDATANSRINSRLPYIFLASRIAHHLKVLQRENIGATKDSQAIEEELNEWIGKLVTKMTNPGPEQVVKYPLRDASVAVEELEDNPGYFRVGLKVVPHFQVEGMDVSLSLVGKI
;
A
#
# COMPACT_ATOMS: atom_id res chain seq x y z
N MET A 1 35.27 11.04 -15.51
CA MET A 1 35.29 12.52 -15.61
C MET A 1 36.42 13.10 -14.76
N GLN A 2 37.69 12.81 -15.05
CA GLN A 2 38.82 13.31 -14.23
C GLN A 2 39.78 14.25 -14.98
N SER A 3 39.47 14.64 -16.22
CA SER A 3 40.32 15.52 -17.04
C SER A 3 39.56 16.66 -17.76
N PHE A 4 38.24 16.80 -17.53
CA PHE A 4 37.42 17.87 -18.09
C PHE A 4 36.69 18.60 -16.96
N ASN A 5 36.91 19.91 -16.85
CA ASN A 5 36.27 20.74 -15.83
C ASN A 5 34.88 21.15 -16.31
N TYR A 6 33.88 20.34 -15.99
CA TYR A 6 32.47 20.60 -16.27
C TYR A 6 31.78 21.18 -15.03
N THR A 7 30.99 22.23 -15.22
CA THR A 7 30.10 22.77 -14.20
C THR A 7 28.72 22.87 -14.82
N GLU A 8 27.78 22.12 -14.26
CA GLU A 8 26.39 22.11 -14.71
C GLU A 8 25.67 23.36 -14.19
N ASP A 9 25.03 24.11 -15.09
CA ASP A 9 24.34 25.35 -14.76
C ASP A 9 22.83 25.12 -14.59
N VAL A 10 22.46 24.57 -13.43
CA VAL A 10 21.07 24.26 -13.02
C VAL A 10 20.59 25.21 -11.91
N LYS A 11 21.26 26.34 -11.74
CA LYS A 11 20.95 27.32 -10.69
C LYS A 11 19.76 28.17 -11.13
N GLY A 12 18.79 28.35 -10.23
CA GLY A 12 17.65 29.24 -10.45
C GLY A 12 16.29 28.55 -10.35
N PRO A 13 15.22 29.25 -10.78
CA PRO A 13 13.84 28.75 -10.63
C PRO A 13 13.49 27.66 -11.64
N ASP A 14 14.22 27.58 -12.75
CA ASP A 14 13.97 26.61 -13.82
C ASP A 14 14.39 25.20 -13.38
N HIS A 15 13.39 24.39 -13.05
CA HIS A 15 13.58 23.04 -12.56
C HIS A 15 13.64 21.99 -13.68
N ASP A 16 13.37 22.37 -14.93
CA ASP A 16 13.38 21.44 -16.06
C ASP A 16 14.80 21.01 -16.46
N ASN A 17 15.81 21.75 -16.00
CA ASN A 17 17.22 21.39 -16.21
C ASN A 17 17.70 20.25 -15.29
N TYR A 18 16.89 19.83 -14.31
CA TYR A 18 17.21 18.67 -13.47
C TYR A 18 16.80 17.37 -14.18
N LEU A 19 17.61 16.32 -13.99
CA LEU A 19 17.24 14.98 -14.42
C LEU A 19 16.22 14.37 -13.45
N TRP A 20 14.94 14.67 -13.66
CA TRP A 20 13.85 14.11 -12.86
C TRP A 20 13.64 12.62 -13.12
N GLY A 21 13.45 11.87 -12.03
CA GLY A 21 13.08 10.46 -12.07
C GLY A 21 11.59 10.25 -11.84
N ASN A 22 11.04 9.18 -12.39
CA ASN A 22 9.63 8.84 -12.15
C ASN A 22 9.44 8.27 -10.73
N ALA A 23 8.53 8.87 -9.95
CA ALA A 23 8.17 8.43 -8.60
C ALA A 23 7.65 6.98 -8.53
N SER A 24 7.15 6.42 -9.65
CA SER A 24 6.73 5.02 -9.72
C SER A 24 7.87 4.05 -9.40
N PHE A 25 9.12 4.39 -9.70
CA PHE A 25 10.28 3.56 -9.33
C PHE A 25 10.53 3.59 -7.83
N ALA A 26 10.39 4.76 -7.19
CA ALA A 26 10.49 4.89 -5.74
C ALA A 26 9.36 4.10 -5.04
N PHE A 27 8.13 4.19 -5.56
CA PHE A 27 7.01 3.38 -5.05
C PHE A 27 7.23 1.88 -5.28
N SER A 28 7.78 1.48 -6.43
CA SER A 28 8.10 0.06 -6.67
C SER A 28 9.14 -0.46 -5.67
N ASN A 29 10.09 0.38 -5.24
CA ASN A 29 11.05 0.01 -4.21
C ASN A 29 10.36 -0.29 -2.87
N THR A 30 9.35 0.49 -2.46
CA THR A 30 8.60 0.19 -1.23
C THR A 30 7.86 -1.13 -1.32
N LEU A 31 7.32 -1.49 -2.49
CA LEU A 31 6.69 -2.81 -2.71
C LEU A 31 7.71 -3.95 -2.55
N ILE A 32 8.89 -3.79 -3.12
CA ILE A 32 9.98 -4.79 -3.05
C ILE A 32 10.45 -4.96 -1.60
N ASP A 33 10.68 -3.86 -0.90
CA ASP A 33 11.13 -3.87 0.50
C ASP A 33 10.07 -4.51 1.41
N ALA A 34 8.79 -4.14 1.24
CA ALA A 34 7.70 -4.75 1.99
C ALA A 34 7.63 -6.27 1.74
N PHE A 35 7.70 -6.70 0.48
CA PHE A 35 7.69 -8.12 0.16
C PHE A 35 8.92 -8.85 0.70
N SER A 36 10.11 -8.26 0.61
CA SER A 36 11.35 -8.88 1.08
C SER A 36 11.38 -9.05 2.60
N ASN A 37 10.80 -8.12 3.35
CA ASN A 37 10.81 -8.14 4.81
C ASN A 37 9.65 -8.98 5.38
N ASP A 38 8.45 -8.80 4.82
CA ASP A 38 7.21 -9.30 5.41
C ASP A 38 6.59 -10.45 4.61
N GLY A 39 7.00 -10.65 3.36
CA GLY A 39 6.35 -11.57 2.41
C GLY A 39 5.06 -11.00 1.79
N TRP A 40 4.66 -9.78 2.17
CA TRP A 40 3.43 -9.12 1.75
C TRP A 40 3.66 -7.65 1.40
N CYS A 41 2.98 -7.16 0.36
CA CYS A 41 3.06 -5.75 -0.04
C CYS A 41 2.00 -4.88 0.68
N VAL A 42 1.96 -4.94 2.02
CA VAL A 42 1.00 -4.17 2.84
C VAL A 42 1.66 -2.93 3.45
N GLN A 43 2.90 -3.06 3.94
CA GLN A 43 3.65 -1.97 4.55
C GLN A 43 4.35 -1.12 3.49
N ILE A 44 3.57 -0.33 2.75
CA ILE A 44 4.05 0.42 1.57
C ILE A 44 3.77 1.92 1.67
N ARG A 45 3.30 2.38 2.84
CA ARG A 45 2.87 3.76 3.10
C ARG A 45 3.11 4.13 4.56
N GLY A 46 3.17 5.42 4.85
CA GLY A 46 3.47 5.96 6.16
C GLY A 46 4.96 5.93 6.50
N PRO A 47 5.44 6.89 7.32
CA PRO A 47 6.87 7.11 7.53
C PRO A 47 7.56 6.00 8.33
N GLN A 48 6.80 5.23 9.11
CA GLN A 48 7.29 4.11 9.92
C GLN A 48 6.82 2.74 9.39
N SER A 49 5.98 2.74 8.36
CA SER A 49 5.27 1.56 7.86
C SER A 49 5.62 1.27 6.40
N GLY A 50 6.88 1.56 6.03
CA GLY A 50 7.46 1.19 4.73
C GLY A 50 7.20 2.16 3.57
N GLY A 51 6.53 3.29 3.80
CA GLY A 51 6.32 4.33 2.78
C GLY A 51 7.47 5.33 2.62
N ARG A 52 8.51 5.23 3.46
CA ARG A 52 9.63 6.17 3.53
C ARG A 52 10.65 5.90 2.43
N ILE A 53 11.06 6.96 1.73
CA ILE A 53 12.13 6.97 0.72
C ILE A 53 13.29 7.79 1.25
N ASP A 54 14.38 7.10 1.55
CA ASP A 54 15.61 7.68 2.06
C ASP A 54 16.62 8.00 0.95
N ASN A 55 17.66 8.76 1.32
CA ASN A 55 18.82 9.04 0.47
C ASN A 55 18.47 9.70 -0.87
N LEU A 56 17.45 10.56 -0.87
CA LEU A 56 17.12 11.34 -2.06
C LEU A 56 18.23 12.36 -2.37
N PRO A 57 18.56 12.60 -3.66
CA PRO A 57 19.55 13.59 -4.04
C PRO A 57 19.15 14.99 -3.59
N VAL A 58 20.05 15.67 -2.87
CA VAL A 58 19.86 17.07 -2.45
C VAL A 58 20.92 17.93 -3.11
N HIS A 59 20.49 18.93 -3.87
CA HIS A 59 21.37 19.94 -4.46
C HIS A 59 21.34 21.22 -3.61
N VAL A 60 22.49 21.62 -3.08
CA VAL A 60 22.65 22.88 -2.33
C VAL A 60 23.34 23.89 -3.23
N TYR A 61 22.74 25.06 -3.43
CA TYR A 61 23.25 26.11 -4.30
C TYR A 61 23.13 27.49 -3.65
N ASP A 62 23.90 28.47 -4.14
CA ASP A 62 23.90 29.84 -3.64
C ASP A 62 23.40 30.80 -4.73
N VAL A 63 22.40 31.62 -4.38
CA VAL A 63 21.78 32.65 -5.25
C VAL A 63 22.08 34.07 -4.79
N GLY A 64 23.11 34.27 -3.97
CA GLY A 64 23.52 35.57 -3.44
C GLY A 64 22.68 36.07 -2.26
N ARG A 65 21.75 35.24 -1.76
CA ARG A 65 20.97 35.48 -0.52
C ARG A 65 21.29 34.47 0.58
N GLY A 66 22.27 33.59 0.34
CA GLY A 66 22.63 32.47 1.21
C GLY A 66 22.53 31.14 0.48
N GLN A 67 22.91 30.07 1.18
CA GLN A 67 22.77 28.70 0.67
C GLN A 67 21.31 28.26 0.75
N GLU A 68 20.78 27.84 -0.40
CA GLU A 68 19.45 27.25 -0.54
C GLU A 68 19.57 25.77 -0.89
N LYS A 69 18.56 24.98 -0.51
CA LYS A 69 18.48 23.55 -0.84
C LYS A 69 17.34 23.33 -1.82
N LYS A 70 17.62 22.70 -2.96
CA LYS A 70 16.58 22.18 -3.84
C LYS A 70 15.91 20.98 -3.17
N ILE A 71 14.59 21.01 -3.07
CA ILE A 71 13.80 19.86 -2.60
C ILE A 71 13.91 18.71 -3.62
N PRO A 72 13.97 17.44 -3.16
CA PRO A 72 14.15 16.28 -4.03
C PRO A 72 12.87 15.86 -4.78
N VAL A 73 11.77 16.60 -4.58
CA VAL A 73 10.50 16.46 -5.29
C VAL A 73 10.20 17.79 -5.99
N GLU A 74 9.49 17.76 -7.12
CA GLU A 74 9.24 18.96 -7.91
C GLU A 74 8.43 20.02 -7.15
N VAL A 75 7.45 19.57 -6.37
CA VAL A 75 6.53 20.42 -5.61
C VAL A 75 6.45 19.90 -4.18
N ALA A 76 6.51 20.82 -3.21
CA ALA A 76 6.24 20.48 -1.81
C ALA A 76 4.73 20.24 -1.65
N ILE A 77 4.37 19.03 -1.21
CA ILE A 77 2.99 18.62 -0.98
C ILE A 77 2.73 18.73 0.53
N ASP A 78 1.82 19.62 0.92
CA ASP A 78 1.34 19.71 2.29
C ASP A 78 0.30 18.62 2.59
N GLU A 79 -0.10 18.50 3.86
CA GLU A 79 -1.04 17.45 4.30
C GLU A 79 -2.43 17.59 3.66
N THR A 80 -2.90 18.80 3.41
CA THR A 80 -4.22 19.02 2.78
C THR A 80 -4.21 18.61 1.31
N LEU A 81 -3.14 18.95 0.59
CA LEU A 81 -2.95 18.55 -0.79
C LEU A 81 -2.70 17.03 -0.91
N GLU A 82 -1.93 16.45 0.00
CA GLU A 82 -1.74 14.99 0.08
C GLU A 82 -3.09 14.27 0.19
N TYR A 83 -3.92 14.69 1.15
CA TYR A 83 -5.25 14.13 1.37
C TYR A 83 -6.15 14.29 0.14
N THR A 84 -6.16 15.47 -0.48
CA THR A 84 -6.96 15.73 -1.68
C THR A 84 -6.51 14.88 -2.86
N CYS A 85 -5.20 14.74 -3.06
CA CYS A 85 -4.63 13.86 -4.08
C CYS A 85 -5.00 12.39 -3.82
N ALA A 86 -4.93 11.93 -2.58
CA ALA A 86 -5.30 10.58 -2.19
C ALA A 86 -6.77 10.27 -2.48
N ASP A 87 -7.67 11.21 -2.17
CA ASP A 87 -9.12 11.08 -2.44
C ASP A 87 -9.41 10.99 -3.95
N LEU A 88 -8.61 11.68 -4.77
CA LEU A 88 -8.66 11.63 -6.23
C LEU A 88 -7.92 10.41 -6.84
N GLY A 89 -7.40 9.50 -6.01
CA GLY A 89 -6.73 8.28 -6.46
C GLY A 89 -5.28 8.47 -6.94
N PHE A 90 -4.63 9.56 -6.54
CA PHE A 90 -3.19 9.75 -6.72
C PHE A 90 -2.38 9.22 -5.52
N ILE A 91 -1.11 8.92 -5.77
CA ILE A 91 -0.16 8.46 -4.75
C ILE A 91 0.98 9.50 -4.67
N PRO A 92 0.82 10.56 -3.86
CA PRO A 92 1.79 11.65 -3.77
C PRO A 92 3.04 11.22 -3.00
N LEU A 93 4.22 11.56 -3.55
CA LEU A 93 5.49 11.48 -2.83
C LEU A 93 5.75 12.80 -2.09
N SER A 94 5.46 12.83 -0.80
CA SER A 94 5.51 14.06 0.00
C SER A 94 6.86 14.21 0.70
N HIS A 95 7.51 15.37 0.53
CA HIS A 95 8.74 15.74 1.22
C HIS A 95 8.50 16.95 2.14
N TYR A 96 8.71 16.78 3.44
CA TYR A 96 8.55 17.85 4.43
C TYR A 96 9.84 18.62 4.67
N SER A 97 9.72 19.94 4.76
CA SER A 97 10.86 20.80 5.12
C SER A 97 11.44 20.41 6.48
N GLY A 98 12.76 20.23 6.54
CA GLY A 98 13.47 19.82 7.75
C GLY A 98 13.56 18.30 7.98
N LYS A 99 12.96 17.48 7.11
CA LYS A 99 13.21 16.03 7.04
C LYS A 99 14.18 15.71 5.90
N ASP A 100 14.89 14.60 6.04
CA ASP A 100 15.88 14.08 5.08
C ASP A 100 15.33 12.95 4.21
N TYR A 101 14.00 12.77 4.20
CA TYR A 101 13.30 11.72 3.48
C TYR A 101 12.04 12.27 2.81
N ALA A 102 11.56 11.57 1.78
CA ALA A 102 10.19 11.72 1.29
C ALA A 102 9.37 10.48 1.70
N CYS A 103 8.04 10.58 1.68
CA CYS A 103 7.19 9.50 2.12
C CYS A 103 5.87 9.48 1.33
N PHE A 104 5.43 8.27 0.98
CA PHE A 104 4.06 8.01 0.55
C PHE A 104 3.19 7.83 1.79
N PHE A 105 2.21 8.70 2.03
CA PHE A 105 1.31 8.59 3.20
C PHE A 105 0.07 7.77 2.89
N SER A 106 -0.47 7.96 1.69
CA SER A 106 -1.54 7.18 1.11
C SER A 106 -1.06 6.30 -0.05
N ALA A 107 -1.84 5.26 -0.36
CA ALA A 107 -1.61 4.37 -1.50
C ALA A 107 -2.98 3.90 -2.04
N ASN A 108 -3.76 4.86 -2.52
CA ASN A 108 -5.07 4.59 -3.12
C ASN A 108 -4.90 4.22 -4.59
N SER A 109 -5.78 3.36 -5.08
CA SER A 109 -5.92 3.12 -6.51
C SER A 109 -6.72 4.26 -7.14
N THR A 110 -6.82 4.26 -8.47
CA THR A 110 -7.66 5.20 -9.22
C THR A 110 -9.16 4.89 -9.14
N GLN A 111 -9.56 3.86 -8.38
CA GLN A 111 -10.96 3.51 -8.20
C GLN A 111 -11.64 4.49 -7.23
N GLU A 112 -12.68 5.15 -7.69
CA GLU A 112 -13.59 5.91 -6.83
C GLU A 112 -14.42 4.94 -5.96
N ALA A 113 -14.33 5.10 -4.64
CA ALA A 113 -15.08 4.27 -3.70
C ALA A 113 -16.57 4.64 -3.75
N GLN A 114 -17.42 3.67 -4.12
CA GLN A 114 -18.86 3.88 -4.22
C GLN A 114 -19.50 4.04 -2.84
N ILE A 115 -20.48 4.92 -2.77
CA ILE A 115 -21.32 5.13 -1.59
C ILE A 115 -22.58 4.29 -1.77
N TYR A 116 -22.85 3.44 -0.78
CA TYR A 116 -24.01 2.57 -0.71
C TYR A 116 -24.95 3.07 0.40
N GLU A 117 -26.20 2.61 0.38
CA GLU A 117 -27.16 2.88 1.47
C GLU A 117 -26.70 2.26 2.79
N GLU A 118 -26.05 1.10 2.72
CA GLU A 118 -25.55 0.37 3.88
C GLU A 118 -24.11 0.84 4.22
N GLU A 119 -23.88 1.19 5.49
CA GLU A 119 -22.59 1.72 5.95
C GLU A 119 -21.45 0.72 5.75
N ASP A 120 -21.71 -0.57 6.01
CA ASP A 120 -20.73 -1.64 5.84
C ASP A 120 -20.32 -1.82 4.36
N ALA A 121 -21.27 -1.70 3.43
CA ALA A 121 -20.98 -1.77 2.00
C ALA A 121 -20.11 -0.59 1.55
N THR A 122 -20.37 0.61 2.06
CA THR A 122 -19.54 1.80 1.81
C THR A 122 -18.13 1.63 2.39
N ALA A 123 -18.01 1.12 3.63
CA ALA A 123 -16.72 0.84 4.25
C ALA A 123 -15.90 -0.18 3.44
N ASN A 124 -16.54 -1.25 2.98
CA ASN A 124 -15.92 -2.26 2.11
C ASN A 124 -15.47 -1.66 0.77
N SER A 125 -16.26 -0.78 0.17
CA SER A 125 -15.86 -0.11 -1.08
C SER A 125 -14.62 0.75 -0.90
N ARG A 126 -14.48 1.43 0.25
CA ARG A 126 -13.28 2.21 0.57
C ARG A 126 -12.06 1.31 0.73
N ILE A 127 -12.19 0.18 1.44
CA ILE A 127 -11.10 -0.78 1.62
C ILE A 127 -10.64 -1.32 0.25
N ASN A 128 -11.59 -1.68 -0.62
CA ASN A 128 -11.31 -2.21 -1.95
C ASN A 128 -10.62 -1.22 -2.88
N SER A 129 -10.74 0.08 -2.64
CA SER A 129 -10.03 1.11 -3.43
C SER A 129 -8.56 1.28 -3.04
N ARG A 130 -8.07 0.64 -1.97
CA ARG A 130 -6.71 0.83 -1.43
C ARG A 130 -5.76 -0.26 -1.90
N LEU A 131 -4.60 0.14 -2.44
CA LEU A 131 -3.63 -0.79 -3.00
C LEU A 131 -3.03 -1.79 -2.00
N PRO A 132 -2.72 -1.45 -0.73
CA PRO A 132 -2.20 -2.42 0.23
C PRO A 132 -3.09 -3.66 0.37
N TYR A 133 -4.42 -3.46 0.38
CA TYR A 133 -5.39 -4.54 0.52
C TYR A 133 -5.63 -5.28 -0.79
N ILE A 134 -5.63 -4.57 -1.93
CA ILE A 134 -5.65 -5.20 -3.26
C ILE A 134 -4.44 -6.12 -3.45
N PHE A 135 -3.23 -5.68 -3.08
CA PHE A 135 -2.02 -6.50 -3.20
C PHE A 135 -2.06 -7.72 -2.30
N LEU A 136 -2.54 -7.59 -1.07
CA LEU A 136 -2.75 -8.71 -0.16
C LEU A 136 -3.71 -9.74 -0.74
N ALA A 137 -4.90 -9.31 -1.17
CA ALA A 137 -5.92 -10.18 -1.77
C ALA A 137 -5.39 -10.85 -3.06
N SER A 138 -4.70 -10.08 -3.91
CA SER A 138 -4.10 -10.59 -5.15
C SER A 138 -3.05 -11.67 -4.88
N ARG A 139 -2.21 -11.48 -3.85
CA ARG A 139 -1.20 -12.48 -3.48
C ARG A 139 -1.85 -13.77 -2.98
N ILE A 140 -2.88 -13.68 -2.15
CA ILE A 140 -3.66 -14.83 -1.70
C ILE A 140 -4.30 -15.54 -2.89
N ALA A 141 -4.92 -14.81 -3.81
CA ALA A 141 -5.50 -15.37 -5.03
C ALA A 141 -4.45 -16.10 -5.90
N HIS A 142 -3.24 -15.57 -6.01
CA HIS A 142 -2.13 -16.27 -6.69
C HIS A 142 -1.80 -17.60 -6.02
N HIS A 143 -1.74 -17.65 -4.69
CA HIS A 143 -1.49 -18.89 -3.96
C HIS A 143 -2.62 -19.92 -4.14
N LEU A 144 -3.88 -19.49 -3.98
CA LEU A 144 -5.04 -20.37 -4.20
C LEU A 144 -5.05 -20.92 -5.63
N LYS A 145 -4.68 -20.11 -6.64
CA LYS A 145 -4.58 -20.56 -8.02
C LYS A 145 -3.52 -21.64 -8.22
N VAL A 146 -2.39 -21.55 -7.54
CA VAL A 146 -1.33 -22.56 -7.60
C VAL A 146 -1.75 -23.85 -6.89
N LEU A 147 -2.29 -23.76 -5.67
CA LEU A 147 -2.80 -24.91 -4.92
C LEU A 147 -3.88 -25.66 -5.70
N GLN A 148 -4.84 -24.93 -6.29
CA GLN A 148 -5.89 -25.54 -7.11
C GLN A 148 -5.32 -26.22 -8.35
N ARG A 149 -4.23 -25.71 -8.92
CA ARG A 149 -3.58 -26.31 -10.08
C ARG A 149 -2.94 -27.66 -9.71
N GLU A 150 -2.39 -27.79 -8.51
CA GLU A 150 -1.84 -29.06 -8.01
C GLU A 150 -2.93 -30.12 -7.79
N ASN A 151 -4.17 -29.70 -7.55
CA ASN A 151 -5.34 -30.58 -7.43
C ASN A 151 -5.91 -31.07 -8.78
N ILE A 152 -5.43 -30.57 -9.92
CA ILE A 152 -5.93 -31.01 -11.24
C ILE A 152 -5.59 -32.48 -11.46
N GLY A 153 -6.62 -33.31 -11.67
CA GLY A 153 -6.50 -34.75 -11.85
C GLY A 153 -6.66 -35.57 -10.57
N ALA A 154 -6.79 -34.93 -9.40
CA ALA A 154 -7.18 -35.60 -8.17
C ALA A 154 -8.68 -35.92 -8.16
N THR A 155 -9.06 -37.03 -7.54
CA THR A 155 -10.47 -37.39 -7.30
C THR A 155 -10.94 -36.74 -6.00
N LYS A 156 -11.33 -35.47 -6.07
CA LYS A 156 -11.87 -34.66 -4.95
C LYS A 156 -13.20 -34.05 -5.35
N ASP A 157 -14.14 -33.98 -4.41
CA ASP A 157 -15.38 -33.21 -4.55
C ASP A 157 -15.16 -31.75 -4.12
N SER A 158 -16.19 -30.91 -4.33
CA SER A 158 -16.13 -29.49 -3.96
C SER A 158 -15.86 -29.29 -2.46
N GLN A 159 -16.45 -30.11 -1.60
CA GLN A 159 -16.28 -30.02 -0.15
C GLN A 159 -14.84 -30.28 0.27
N ALA A 160 -14.20 -31.34 -0.26
CA ALA A 160 -12.80 -31.64 0.06
C ALA A 160 -11.86 -30.51 -0.39
N ILE A 161 -12.13 -29.89 -1.54
CA ILE A 161 -11.36 -28.73 -2.02
C ILE A 161 -11.60 -27.53 -1.10
N GLU A 162 -12.85 -27.26 -0.71
CA GLU A 162 -13.19 -26.17 0.20
C GLU A 162 -12.48 -26.31 1.56
N GLU A 163 -12.50 -27.49 2.15
CA GLU A 163 -11.84 -27.79 3.42
C GLU A 163 -10.32 -27.56 3.34
N GLU A 164 -9.67 -28.03 2.27
CA GLU A 164 -8.24 -27.85 2.04
C GLU A 164 -7.85 -26.38 1.90
N LEU A 165 -8.60 -25.62 1.10
CA LEU A 165 -8.32 -24.20 0.88
C LEU A 165 -8.59 -23.38 2.15
N ASN A 166 -9.61 -23.72 2.93
CA ASN A 166 -9.88 -23.09 4.23
C ASN A 166 -8.81 -23.45 5.28
N GLU A 167 -8.29 -24.68 5.30
CA GLU A 167 -7.18 -25.05 6.17
C GLU A 167 -5.91 -24.26 5.82
N TRP A 168 -5.62 -24.10 4.52
CA TRP A 168 -4.48 -23.32 4.06
C TRP A 168 -4.61 -21.84 4.44
N ILE A 169 -5.75 -21.20 4.13
CA ILE A 169 -5.93 -19.77 4.40
C ILE A 169 -6.03 -19.48 5.91
N GLY A 170 -6.53 -20.43 6.71
CA GLY A 170 -6.55 -20.34 8.16
C GLY A 170 -5.16 -20.17 8.79
N LYS A 171 -4.09 -20.61 8.10
CA LYS A 171 -2.69 -20.42 8.54
C LYS A 171 -2.24 -18.96 8.46
N LEU A 172 -2.99 -18.10 7.75
CA LEU A 172 -2.74 -16.66 7.60
C LEU A 172 -3.59 -15.80 8.54
N VAL A 173 -4.47 -16.42 9.33
CA VAL A 173 -5.45 -15.73 10.18
C VAL A 173 -4.99 -15.71 11.64
N THR A 174 -5.09 -14.55 12.29
CA THR A 174 -4.98 -14.44 13.76
C THR A 174 -6.24 -13.84 14.37
N LYS A 175 -6.79 -14.54 15.38
CA LYS A 175 -7.97 -14.09 16.14
C LYS A 175 -7.61 -13.30 17.39
N MET A 176 -6.33 -12.99 17.59
CA MET A 176 -5.90 -12.14 18.70
C MET A 176 -6.53 -10.74 18.56
N THR A 177 -7.07 -10.20 19.64
CA THR A 177 -7.73 -8.88 19.61
C THR A 177 -6.74 -7.74 19.35
N ASN A 178 -5.49 -7.89 19.82
CA ASN A 178 -4.44 -6.89 19.63
C ASN A 178 -3.09 -7.58 19.34
N PRO A 179 -2.90 -8.12 18.12
CA PRO A 179 -1.64 -8.74 17.74
C PRO A 179 -0.54 -7.69 17.66
N GLY A 180 0.67 -8.04 18.11
CA GLY A 180 1.84 -7.18 17.93
C GLY A 180 2.24 -7.09 16.44
N PRO A 181 3.10 -6.12 16.06
CA PRO A 181 3.47 -5.88 14.66
C PRO A 181 4.02 -7.12 13.94
N GLU A 182 4.89 -7.90 14.59
CA GLU A 182 5.43 -9.15 14.03
C GLU A 182 4.35 -10.21 13.78
N GLN A 183 3.32 -10.25 14.63
CA GLN A 183 2.20 -11.18 14.46
C GLN A 183 1.30 -10.75 13.31
N VAL A 184 1.08 -9.44 13.12
CA VAL A 184 0.31 -8.92 11.98
C VAL A 184 1.02 -9.21 10.65
N VAL A 185 2.35 -9.13 10.62
CA VAL A 185 3.13 -9.50 9.42
C VAL A 185 2.98 -11.00 9.12
N LYS A 186 3.10 -11.84 10.15
CA LYS A 186 2.98 -13.30 10.00
C LYS A 186 1.55 -13.75 9.66
N TYR A 187 0.55 -13.07 10.22
CA TYR A 187 -0.87 -13.36 10.07
C TYR A 187 -1.59 -12.09 9.61
N PRO A 188 -1.57 -11.78 8.30
CA PRO A 188 -2.09 -10.51 7.79
C PRO A 188 -3.62 -10.40 7.83
N LEU A 189 -4.33 -11.49 8.13
CA LEU A 189 -5.78 -11.56 8.14
C LEU A 189 -6.34 -11.70 9.55
N ARG A 190 -7.43 -10.98 9.80
CA ARG A 190 -8.26 -11.14 11.00
C ARG A 190 -9.28 -12.27 10.84
N ASP A 191 -9.80 -12.42 9.62
CA ASP A 191 -10.71 -13.50 9.26
C ASP A 191 -10.62 -13.80 7.76
N ALA A 192 -10.94 -15.03 7.37
CA ALA A 192 -10.95 -15.44 5.98
C ALA A 192 -11.83 -16.67 5.77
N SER A 193 -12.47 -16.75 4.61
CA SER A 193 -13.19 -17.95 4.18
C SER A 193 -13.12 -18.13 2.68
N VAL A 194 -13.14 -19.39 2.27
CA VAL A 194 -13.20 -19.80 0.87
C VAL A 194 -14.46 -20.64 0.68
N ALA A 195 -15.21 -20.37 -0.38
CA ALA A 195 -16.35 -21.16 -0.81
C ALA A 195 -16.04 -21.80 -2.16
N VAL A 196 -16.37 -23.07 -2.34
CA VAL A 196 -16.12 -23.81 -3.59
C VAL A 196 -17.43 -24.41 -4.10
N GLU A 197 -17.83 -23.99 -5.30
CA GLU A 197 -19.05 -24.43 -5.96
C GLU A 197 -18.69 -25.19 -7.24
N GLU A 198 -19.26 -26.38 -7.46
CA GLU A 198 -19.14 -27.07 -8.74
C GLU A 198 -20.02 -26.39 -9.80
N LEU A 199 -19.49 -26.24 -11.01
CA LEU A 199 -20.22 -25.65 -12.13
C LEU A 199 -21.11 -26.72 -12.77
N GLU A 200 -22.43 -26.53 -12.66
CA GLU A 200 -23.43 -27.48 -13.20
C GLU A 200 -23.29 -27.69 -14.72
N ASP A 201 -22.88 -26.65 -15.45
CA ASP A 201 -22.69 -26.68 -16.90
C ASP A 201 -21.37 -27.32 -17.34
N ASN A 202 -20.45 -27.58 -16.41
CA ASN A 202 -19.14 -28.14 -16.70
C ASN A 202 -18.61 -29.02 -15.53
N PRO A 203 -19.04 -30.29 -15.44
CA PRO A 203 -18.65 -31.19 -14.36
C PRO A 203 -17.14 -31.30 -14.17
N GLY A 204 -16.68 -31.28 -12.91
CA GLY A 204 -15.25 -31.25 -12.57
C GLY A 204 -14.59 -29.87 -12.65
N TYR A 205 -15.32 -28.82 -13.02
CA TYR A 205 -14.89 -27.43 -12.86
C TYR A 205 -15.53 -26.82 -11.62
N PHE A 206 -14.72 -26.07 -10.87
CA PHE A 206 -15.14 -25.45 -9.62
C PHE A 206 -14.92 -23.93 -9.68
N ARG A 207 -15.86 -23.19 -9.11
CA ARG A 207 -15.75 -21.76 -8.82
C ARG A 207 -15.31 -21.60 -7.38
N VAL A 208 -14.25 -20.81 -7.18
CA VAL A 208 -13.71 -20.50 -5.86
C VAL A 208 -14.02 -19.03 -5.53
N GLY A 209 -14.79 -18.80 -4.46
CA GLY A 209 -15.07 -17.48 -3.90
C GLY A 209 -14.22 -17.24 -2.66
N LEU A 210 -13.43 -16.17 -2.65
CA LEU A 210 -12.58 -15.80 -1.52
C LEU A 210 -13.17 -14.59 -0.79
N LYS A 211 -13.30 -14.68 0.53
CA LYS A 211 -13.59 -13.54 1.42
C LYS A 211 -12.46 -13.39 2.43
N VAL A 212 -11.91 -12.18 2.53
CA VAL A 212 -10.79 -11.87 3.43
C VAL A 212 -11.07 -10.59 4.19
N VAL A 213 -10.70 -10.58 5.48
CA VAL A 213 -10.79 -9.42 6.35
C VAL A 213 -9.37 -9.11 6.83
N PRO A 214 -8.70 -8.08 6.28
CA PRO A 214 -7.34 -7.73 6.68
C PRO A 214 -7.31 -7.01 8.04
N HIS A 215 -6.11 -6.89 8.62
CA HIS A 215 -5.88 -5.92 9.69
C HIS A 215 -5.84 -4.50 9.12
N PHE A 216 -6.63 -3.59 9.71
CA PHE A 216 -6.69 -2.21 9.26
C PHE A 216 -5.52 -1.38 9.79
N GLN A 217 -4.95 -0.55 8.91
CA GLN A 217 -3.97 0.47 9.27
C GLN A 217 -4.70 1.78 9.59
N VAL A 218 -4.08 2.61 10.41
CA VAL A 218 -4.60 3.96 10.71
C VAL A 218 -4.44 4.84 9.47
N GLU A 219 -5.52 5.50 9.06
CA GLU A 219 -5.57 6.38 7.89
C GLU A 219 -5.56 7.87 8.27
N GLY A 220 -6.16 8.20 9.42
CA GLY A 220 -6.37 9.56 9.88
C GLY A 220 -7.05 9.55 11.25
N MET A 221 -7.02 10.69 11.92
CA MET A 221 -7.64 10.87 13.23
C MET A 221 -8.27 12.26 13.30
N ASP A 222 -9.59 12.30 13.51
CA ASP A 222 -10.27 13.54 13.89
C ASP A 222 -10.06 13.78 15.39
N VAL A 223 -9.23 14.77 15.73
CA VAL A 223 -8.95 15.13 17.12
C VAL A 223 -9.74 16.39 17.47
N SER A 224 -10.79 16.24 18.28
CA SER A 224 -11.48 17.39 18.87
C SER A 224 -10.92 17.68 20.27
N LEU A 225 -10.44 18.91 20.47
CA LEU A 225 -9.95 19.37 21.76
C LEU A 225 -11.00 20.27 22.42
N SER A 226 -11.52 19.85 23.57
CA SER A 226 -12.42 20.65 24.39
C SER A 226 -11.80 20.89 25.76
N LEU A 227 -11.61 22.16 26.13
CA LEU A 227 -11.19 22.57 27.47
C LEU A 227 -12.43 22.73 28.35
N VAL A 228 -12.63 21.82 29.31
CA VAL A 228 -13.78 21.84 30.21
C VAL A 228 -13.38 22.42 31.57
N GLY A 229 -13.99 23.54 31.96
CA GLY A 229 -13.87 24.12 33.28
C GLY A 229 -14.91 23.56 34.26
N LYS A 230 -14.54 22.48 34.96
CA LYS A 230 -15.28 21.67 35.96
C LYS A 230 -16.31 20.67 35.41
N ILE A 231 -16.27 19.49 36.05
CA ILE A 231 -17.20 18.34 35.97
C ILE A 231 -18.59 18.76 36.45
#